data_AF-A0A252CFU4-F1
#
_entry.id   AF-A0A252CFU4-F1
#
_cell.length_a   1.000
_cell.length_b   1.000
_cell.length_c   1.000
_cell.angle_alpha   90.00
_cell.angle_beta   90.00
_cell.angle_gamma   90.00
#
_symmetry.space_group_name_H-M   'P 1'
#
loop_
_entity.id
_entity.type
_entity.pdbx_description
1 polymer ?
#
loop_
_entity_poly.entity_id
_entity_poly.type
_entity_poly.pdbx_seq_one_letter_code
_entity_poly.pdbx_strand_id
1 'polypeptide(L)'
;MSLDIRAYRNIWQVPENEVNYDQNGDIDYSNVQIVVNKEILDWQNNEFPHRADELKGGEYFANNWKTDSIVISHSYSYYNRWRDELYKMSVDFYDLWDFPDNEGYIGRRQSEKMYLVFQKHYDPGMKMVDSELYEFFYKAFDFGRQNGLIVLS
;
A
#
# COMPACT_ATOMS: atom_id res chain seq x y z
N MET A 1 17.35 -2.89 -7.12
CA MET A 1 16.10 -3.47 -6.61
C MET A 1 14.99 -2.48 -6.91
N SER A 2 13.89 -2.96 -7.46
CA SER A 2 12.66 -2.20 -7.69
C SER A 2 11.71 -2.46 -6.54
N LEU A 3 10.85 -1.49 -6.26
CA LEU A 3 9.73 -1.61 -5.35
C LEU A 3 8.46 -1.59 -6.19
N ASP A 4 7.64 -2.61 -6.03
CA ASP A 4 6.29 -2.71 -6.57
C ASP A 4 5.29 -2.24 -5.50
N ILE A 5 4.55 -1.18 -5.82
CA ILE A 5 3.47 -0.70 -4.97
C ILE A 5 2.16 -1.08 -5.62
N ARG A 6 1.35 -1.84 -4.92
CA ARG A 6 0.05 -2.30 -5.39
C ARG A 6 -1.05 -1.87 -4.44
N ALA A 7 -2.05 -1.18 -4.96
CA ALA A 7 -3.20 -0.74 -4.18
C ALA A 7 -4.44 -1.50 -4.62
N TYR A 8 -5.22 -1.93 -3.63
CA TYR A 8 -6.43 -2.71 -3.79
C TYR A 8 -7.59 -1.97 -3.12
N ARG A 9 -8.79 -2.11 -3.67
CA ARG A 9 -10.04 -1.69 -3.03
C ARG A 9 -11.04 -2.84 -3.02
N ASN A 10 -12.11 -2.69 -2.24
CA ASN A 10 -13.19 -3.68 -2.14
C ASN A 10 -12.68 -5.10 -1.85
N ILE A 11 -11.67 -5.23 -0.99
CA ILE A 11 -11.11 -6.54 -0.65
C ILE A 11 -12.08 -7.28 0.27
N TRP A 12 -12.10 -8.61 0.18
CA TRP A 12 -12.77 -9.47 1.14
C TRP A 12 -11.82 -10.53 1.64
N GLN A 13 -11.99 -10.89 2.92
CA GLN A 13 -11.20 -11.93 3.55
C GLN A 13 -11.57 -13.30 2.96
N VAL A 14 -10.55 -14.11 2.70
CA VAL A 14 -10.69 -15.52 2.31
C VAL A 14 -10.35 -16.36 3.54
N PRO A 15 -11.29 -17.17 4.06
CA PRO A 15 -10.98 -18.10 5.15
C PRO A 15 -9.85 -19.05 4.77
N GLU A 16 -8.96 -19.38 5.70
CA GLU A 16 -7.80 -20.24 5.44
C GLU A 16 -8.19 -21.59 4.83
N ASN A 17 -9.33 -22.17 5.26
CA ASN A 17 -9.86 -23.43 4.74
C ASN A 17 -10.46 -23.32 3.32
N GLU A 18 -10.55 -22.11 2.77
CA GLU A 18 -11.02 -21.81 1.41
C GLU A 18 -9.87 -21.33 0.51
N VAL A 19 -8.65 -21.19 1.03
CA VAL A 19 -7.45 -20.85 0.24
C VAL A 19 -7.09 -22.03 -0.65
N ASN A 20 -6.90 -21.77 -1.94
CA ASN A 20 -6.40 -22.78 -2.86
C ASN A 20 -4.88 -22.89 -2.74
N TYR A 21 -4.38 -24.12 -2.82
CA TYR A 21 -2.96 -24.41 -2.89
C TYR A 21 -2.67 -25.18 -4.18
N ASP A 22 -1.52 -24.90 -4.79
CA ASP A 22 -1.05 -25.60 -5.96
C ASP A 22 -0.50 -27.00 -5.63
N GLN A 23 0.03 -27.70 -6.63
CA GLN A 23 0.53 -29.06 -6.48
C GLN A 23 1.77 -29.15 -5.55
N ASN A 24 2.45 -28.04 -5.29
CA ASN A 24 3.62 -27.95 -4.43
C ASN A 24 3.25 -27.51 -3.00
N GLY A 25 1.98 -27.17 -2.76
CA GLY A 25 1.52 -26.62 -1.49
C GLY A 25 1.73 -25.11 -1.36
N ASP A 26 2.05 -24.42 -2.45
CA ASP A 26 2.12 -22.96 -2.48
C ASP A 26 0.73 -22.37 -2.72
N ILE A 27 0.52 -21.11 -2.33
CA ILE A 27 -0.78 -20.45 -2.52
C ILE A 27 -1.08 -20.31 -4.01
N ASP A 28 -2.26 -20.77 -4.42
CA ASP A 28 -2.80 -20.49 -5.75
C ASP A 28 -3.50 -19.12 -5.74
N TYR A 29 -2.89 -18.17 -6.43
CA TYR A 29 -3.38 -16.78 -6.52
C TYR A 29 -4.64 -16.61 -7.39
N SER A 30 -5.27 -17.70 -7.84
CA SER A 30 -6.55 -17.66 -8.56
C SER A 30 -7.70 -17.14 -7.70
N ASN A 31 -7.71 -17.44 -6.40
CA ASN A 31 -8.76 -17.04 -5.45
C ASN A 31 -8.25 -16.20 -4.27
N VAL A 32 -6.95 -15.91 -4.22
CA VAL A 32 -6.32 -15.00 -3.24
C VAL A 32 -5.39 -14.05 -4.00
N GLN A 33 -5.39 -12.77 -3.67
CA GLN A 33 -4.51 -11.78 -4.30
C GLN A 33 -3.56 -11.09 -3.34
N ILE A 34 -3.81 -11.23 -2.04
CA ILE A 34 -3.04 -10.61 -0.97
C ILE A 34 -2.82 -11.65 0.11
N VAL A 35 -1.57 -11.78 0.53
CA VAL A 35 -1.17 -12.56 1.70
C VAL A 35 -0.50 -11.60 2.66
N VAL A 36 -1.06 -11.42 3.84
CA VAL A 36 -0.46 -10.59 4.88
C VAL A 36 0.61 -11.39 5.58
N ASN A 37 1.87 -11.16 5.22
CA ASN A 37 3.01 -11.82 5.84
C ASN A 37 3.12 -11.36 7.30
N LYS A 38 3.10 -12.34 8.21
CA LYS A 38 3.15 -12.09 9.65
C LYS A 38 4.44 -11.42 10.09
N GLU A 39 5.58 -11.86 9.57
CA GLU A 39 6.89 -11.32 9.97
C GLU A 39 7.03 -9.87 9.53
N ILE A 40 6.62 -9.56 8.29
CA ILE A 40 6.61 -8.17 7.78
C ILE A 40 5.66 -7.30 8.59
N LEU A 41 4.43 -7.76 8.86
CA LEU A 41 3.46 -6.98 9.63
C LEU A 41 3.89 -6.77 11.08
N ASP A 42 4.42 -7.81 11.74
CA ASP A 42 4.89 -7.73 13.12
C ASP A 42 6.07 -6.75 13.24
N TRP A 43 7.04 -6.84 12.33
CA TRP A 43 8.16 -5.88 12.25
C TRP A 43 7.67 -4.46 11.95
N GLN A 44 6.78 -4.30 10.96
CA GLN A 44 6.21 -3.01 10.61
C GLN A 44 5.51 -2.36 11.80
N ASN A 45 4.68 -3.10 12.53
CA ASN A 45 3.94 -2.55 13.67
C ASN A 45 4.87 -2.18 14.84
N ASN A 46 6.08 -2.75 14.91
CA ASN A 46 7.10 -2.37 15.88
C ASN A 46 7.80 -1.06 15.49
N GLU A 47 8.25 -0.93 14.24
CA GLU A 47 9.02 0.22 13.77
C GLU A 47 8.14 1.41 13.34
N PHE A 48 6.99 1.11 12.73
CA PHE A 48 6.05 2.05 12.11
C PHE A 48 4.62 1.78 12.59
N PRO A 49 4.30 2.07 13.86
CA PRO A 49 2.98 1.79 14.42
C PRO A 49 1.86 2.54 13.70
N HIS A 50 0.64 2.03 13.76
CA HIS A 50 -0.59 2.66 13.23
C HIS A 50 -0.73 2.68 11.71
N ARG A 51 0.16 2.01 10.97
CA ARG A 51 0.09 1.94 9.50
C ARG A 51 -0.90 0.90 8.99
N ALA A 52 -1.10 -0.19 9.73
CA ALA A 52 -2.00 -1.28 9.36
C ALA A 52 -2.53 -2.08 10.57
N ASP A 53 -2.84 -1.40 11.69
CA ASP A 53 -3.28 -2.01 12.94
C ASP A 53 -4.53 -2.91 12.80
N GLU A 54 -5.33 -2.71 11.75
CA GLU A 54 -6.50 -3.53 11.44
C GLU A 54 -6.18 -4.91 10.86
N LEU A 55 -4.96 -5.14 10.37
CA LEU A 55 -4.56 -6.40 9.76
C LEU A 55 -4.03 -7.38 10.80
N LYS A 56 -4.09 -8.66 10.45
CA LYS A 56 -3.41 -9.73 11.20
C LYS A 56 -2.52 -10.52 10.26
N GLY A 57 -1.36 -10.91 10.77
CA GLY A 57 -0.45 -11.80 10.05
C GLY A 57 -1.11 -13.14 9.74
N GLY A 58 -0.95 -13.62 8.51
CA GLY A 58 -1.57 -14.84 8.00
C GLY A 58 -2.96 -14.64 7.39
N GLU A 59 -3.44 -13.40 7.27
CA GLU A 59 -4.72 -13.14 6.59
C GLU A 59 -4.58 -13.19 5.07
N TYR A 60 -5.62 -13.73 4.43
CA TYR A 60 -5.74 -13.83 2.98
C TYR A 60 -6.87 -12.93 2.51
N PHE A 61 -6.63 -12.17 1.45
CA PHE A 61 -7.66 -11.36 0.83
C PHE A 61 -7.73 -11.57 -0.67
N ALA A 62 -8.93 -11.44 -1.20
CA ALA A 62 -9.22 -11.43 -2.62
C ALA A 62 -9.89 -10.13 -3.01
N ASN A 63 -9.81 -9.81 -4.30
CA ASN A 63 -10.52 -8.68 -4.89
C ASN A 63 -10.81 -8.94 -6.37
N ASN A 64 -11.58 -8.06 -7.01
CA ASN A 64 -11.67 -8.06 -8.47
C ASN A 64 -10.45 -7.37 -9.07
N TRP A 65 -9.30 -8.05 -9.07
CA TRP A 65 -7.99 -7.43 -9.35
C TRP A 65 -7.89 -6.68 -10.68
N LYS A 66 -8.68 -7.06 -11.69
CA LYS A 66 -8.69 -6.37 -12.99
C LYS A 66 -9.27 -4.95 -12.93
N THR A 67 -10.20 -4.70 -12.01
CA THR A 67 -10.92 -3.42 -11.89
C THR A 67 -10.64 -2.70 -10.58
N ASP A 68 -10.19 -3.44 -9.57
CA ASP A 68 -10.05 -2.97 -8.20
C ASP A 68 -8.61 -3.06 -7.70
N SER A 69 -7.63 -3.15 -8.61
CA SER A 69 -6.23 -2.95 -8.28
C SER A 69 -5.51 -2.03 -9.27
N ILE A 70 -4.49 -1.32 -8.76
CA ILE A 70 -3.51 -0.56 -9.54
C ILE A 70 -2.11 -0.89 -9.04
N VAL A 71 -1.11 -0.77 -9.91
CA VAL A 71 0.29 -1.07 -9.58
C VAL A 71 1.23 -0.09 -10.27
N ILE A 72 2.31 0.27 -9.60
CA ILE A 72 3.46 0.97 -10.18
C ILE A 72 4.75 0.36 -9.62
N SER A 73 5.83 0.44 -10.38
CA SER A 73 7.14 -0.06 -9.98
C SER A 73 8.23 0.93 -10.33
N HIS A 74 9.02 1.37 -9.34
CA HIS A 74 10.22 2.21 -9.53
C HIS A 74 11.37 1.74 -8.63
N SER A 75 12.55 2.34 -8.76
CA SER A 75 13.68 2.03 -7.88
C SER A 75 13.48 2.61 -6.47
N TYR A 76 14.06 1.93 -5.47
CA TYR A 76 14.06 2.38 -4.07
C TYR A 76 14.59 3.82 -3.92
N SER A 77 15.70 4.13 -4.60
CA SER A 77 16.32 5.46 -4.56
C SER A 77 15.43 6.53 -5.17
N TYR A 78 14.65 6.18 -6.19
CA TYR A 78 13.70 7.08 -6.81
C TYR A 78 12.53 7.39 -5.87
N TYR A 79 11.95 6.36 -5.22
CA TYR A 79 10.90 6.56 -4.22
C TYR A 79 11.36 7.39 -3.03
N ASN A 80 12.55 7.12 -2.49
CA ASN A 80 13.09 7.88 -1.36
C ASN A 80 13.26 9.36 -1.71
N ARG A 81 13.84 9.66 -2.88
CA ARG A 81 13.97 11.05 -3.36
C ARG A 81 12.61 11.72 -3.52
N TRP A 82 11.64 11.03 -4.12
CA TRP A 82 10.30 11.58 -4.32
C TRP A 82 9.57 11.86 -2.99
N ARG A 83 9.73 10.99 -1.99
CA ARG A 83 9.19 11.23 -0.64
C ARG A 83 9.85 12.42 0.07
N ASP A 84 11.16 12.60 -0.12
CA ASP A 84 11.85 13.80 0.37
C ASP A 84 11.28 15.08 -0.27
N GLU A 85 10.96 15.04 -1.56
CA GLU A 85 10.34 16.16 -2.28
C GLU A 85 8.93 16.46 -1.74
N LEU A 86 8.11 15.43 -1.50
CA LEU A 86 6.81 15.59 -0.83
C LEU A 86 6.94 16.22 0.56
N TYR A 87 7.87 15.74 1.37
CA TYR A 87 8.07 16.24 2.73
C TYR A 87 8.58 17.69 2.74
N LYS A 88 9.44 18.06 1.78
CA LYS A 88 9.86 19.46 1.56
C LYS A 88 8.70 20.36 1.15
N MET A 89 7.72 19.82 0.41
CA MET A 89 6.51 20.55 0.05
C MET A 89 5.60 20.77 1.27
N SER A 90 5.42 19.74 2.11
CA SER A 90 4.67 19.87 3.37
C SER A 90 5.01 18.77 4.36
N VAL A 91 5.11 19.13 5.64
CA VAL A 91 5.27 18.17 6.75
C VAL A 91 4.06 17.25 6.94
N ASP A 92 2.91 17.54 6.31
CA ASP A 92 1.74 16.65 6.33
C ASP A 92 2.05 15.28 5.71
N PHE A 93 3.07 15.18 4.85
CA PHE A 93 3.54 13.92 4.25
C PHE A 93 4.49 13.12 5.14
N TYR A 94 4.74 13.55 6.39
CA TYR A 94 5.65 12.88 7.33
C TYR A 94 5.40 11.38 7.41
N ASP A 95 4.15 10.95 7.47
CA ASP A 95 3.81 9.53 7.62
C ASP A 95 4.27 8.64 6.46
N LEU A 96 4.30 9.19 5.24
CA LEU A 96 4.78 8.48 4.06
C LEU A 96 6.30 8.57 3.96
N TRP A 97 6.87 9.70 4.37
CA TRP A 97 8.30 9.94 4.41
C TRP A 97 9.02 9.05 5.45
N ASP A 98 8.46 8.97 6.65
CA ASP A 98 8.93 8.17 7.80
C ASP A 98 8.55 6.68 7.70
N PHE A 99 8.26 6.21 6.49
CA PHE A 99 8.04 4.78 6.21
C PHE A 99 9.19 4.22 5.35
N PRO A 100 10.46 4.38 5.79
CA PRO A 100 11.66 4.31 4.95
C PRO A 100 11.93 2.94 4.33
N ASP A 101 11.25 1.89 4.77
CA ASP A 101 11.29 0.59 4.15
C ASP A 101 10.10 0.37 3.22
N ASN A 102 10.44 -0.15 2.07
CA ASN A 102 9.53 -0.32 0.95
C ASN A 102 8.86 -1.70 0.98
N GLU A 103 8.83 -2.37 2.13
CA GLU A 103 8.11 -3.62 2.32
C GLU A 103 7.09 -3.43 3.44
N GLY A 104 5.83 -3.74 3.16
CA GLY A 104 4.78 -3.61 4.15
C GLY A 104 3.40 -3.30 3.59
N TYR A 105 2.57 -2.80 4.48
CA TYR A 105 1.13 -2.69 4.35
C TYR A 105 0.65 -1.33 4.84
N ILE A 106 -0.18 -0.66 4.04
CA ILE A 106 -0.93 0.52 4.49
C ILE A 106 -2.40 0.17 4.51
N GLY A 107 -2.95 0.11 5.72
CA GLY A 107 -4.34 -0.20 5.99
C GLY A 107 -5.30 0.92 5.55
N ARG A 108 -6.59 0.62 5.65
CA ARG A 108 -7.69 1.54 5.33
C ARG A 108 -7.59 2.86 6.10
N ARG A 109 -7.35 2.80 7.41
CA ARG A 109 -7.33 4.02 8.26
C ARG A 109 -6.21 4.97 7.86
N GLN A 110 -5.00 4.43 7.69
CA GLN A 110 -3.86 5.21 7.25
C GLN A 110 -4.04 5.71 5.81
N SER A 111 -4.66 4.90 4.95
CA SER A 111 -4.97 5.31 3.57
C SER A 111 -5.95 6.49 3.54
N GLU A 112 -6.97 6.51 4.40
CA GLU A 112 -7.89 7.64 4.50
C GLU A 112 -7.17 8.93 4.93
N LYS A 113 -6.29 8.85 5.95
CA LYS A 113 -5.46 9.98 6.37
C LYS A 113 -4.61 10.51 5.22
N MET A 114 -3.90 9.62 4.52
CA MET A 114 -3.01 10.02 3.43
C MET A 114 -3.78 10.54 2.21
N TYR A 115 -4.95 9.97 1.88
CA TYR A 115 -5.81 10.49 0.82
C TYR A 115 -6.16 11.96 1.05
N LEU A 116 -6.54 12.32 2.28
CA LEU A 116 -6.86 13.71 2.63
C LEU A 116 -5.64 14.63 2.53
N VAL A 117 -4.45 14.14 2.88
CA VAL A 117 -3.19 14.89 2.70
C VAL A 117 -2.90 15.14 1.21
N PHE A 118 -2.99 14.11 0.36
CA PHE A 118 -2.79 14.25 -1.08
C PHE A 118 -3.85 15.15 -1.72
N GLN A 119 -5.11 15.06 -1.27
CA GLN A 119 -6.19 15.93 -1.75
C GLN A 119 -5.94 17.39 -1.38
N LYS A 120 -5.54 17.66 -0.13
CA LYS A 120 -5.23 19.02 0.37
C LYS A 120 -4.13 19.70 -0.45
N HIS A 121 -3.13 18.93 -0.88
CA HIS A 121 -1.96 19.42 -1.60
C HIS A 121 -1.95 19.08 -3.09
N TYR A 122 -3.11 18.75 -3.68
CA TYR A 122 -3.18 18.21 -5.04
C TYR A 122 -2.55 19.15 -6.09
N ASP A 123 -2.99 20.40 -6.13
CA ASP A 123 -2.48 21.39 -7.10
C ASP A 123 -0.95 21.63 -7.02
N PRO A 124 -0.35 21.88 -5.83
CA PRO A 124 1.10 22.02 -5.73
C PRO A 124 1.82 20.69 -5.97
N GLY A 125 1.28 19.56 -5.49
CA GLY A 125 1.87 18.23 -5.69
C GLY A 125 2.02 17.87 -7.17
N MET A 126 0.97 18.10 -7.96
CA MET A 126 0.99 17.87 -9.41
C MET A 126 1.97 18.76 -10.18
N LYS A 127 2.49 19.84 -9.58
CA LYS A 127 3.42 20.80 -10.21
C LYS A 127 4.85 20.70 -9.71
N MET A 128 5.03 20.36 -8.43
CA MET A 128 6.30 20.49 -7.72
C MET A 128 7.05 19.17 -7.56
N VAL A 129 6.35 18.04 -7.66
CA VAL A 129 6.95 16.71 -7.61
C VAL A 129 6.59 15.92 -8.87
N ASP A 130 7.10 14.69 -8.99
CA ASP A 130 6.69 13.81 -10.08
C ASP A 130 5.17 13.60 -10.07
N SER A 131 4.50 14.13 -11.09
CA SER A 131 3.04 14.17 -11.19
C SER A 131 2.43 12.80 -11.43
N GLU A 132 3.14 11.91 -12.13
CA GLU A 132 2.65 10.54 -12.37
C GLU A 132 2.62 9.78 -11.05
N LEU A 133 3.70 9.88 -10.27
CA LEU A 133 3.78 9.22 -8.99
C LEU A 133 2.84 9.84 -7.95
N TYR A 134 2.67 11.16 -7.97
CA TYR A 134 1.68 11.85 -7.14
C TYR A 134 0.27 11.36 -7.42
N GLU A 135 -0.13 11.32 -8.68
CA GLU A 135 -1.45 10.87 -9.11
C GLU A 135 -1.66 9.39 -8.78
N PHE A 136 -0.62 8.55 -8.95
CA PHE A 136 -0.67 7.15 -8.55
C PHE A 136 -0.95 7.01 -7.06
N PHE A 137 -0.17 7.66 -6.19
CA PHE A 137 -0.36 7.54 -4.74
C PHE A 137 -1.68 8.13 -4.27
N TYR A 138 -2.12 9.25 -4.86
CA TYR A 138 -3.44 9.80 -4.60
C TYR A 138 -4.54 8.76 -4.88
N LYS A 139 -4.48 8.08 -6.03
CA LYS A 139 -5.39 6.97 -6.37
C LYS A 139 -5.18 5.75 -5.47
N ALA A 140 -3.96 5.40 -5.11
CA ALA A 140 -3.66 4.27 -4.24
C ALA A 140 -4.32 4.43 -2.87
N PHE A 141 -4.21 5.62 -2.27
CA PHE A 141 -4.87 5.94 -1.01
C PHE A 141 -6.40 6.03 -1.15
N ASP A 142 -6.90 6.48 -2.31
CA ASP A 142 -8.33 6.41 -2.63
C ASP A 142 -8.83 4.95 -2.69
N PHE A 143 -8.04 4.03 -3.22
CA PHE A 143 -8.35 2.60 -3.24
C PHE A 143 -8.30 2.02 -1.82
N GLY A 144 -7.22 2.28 -1.07
CA GLY A 144 -7.03 1.78 0.29
C GLY A 144 -8.14 2.20 1.24
N ARG A 145 -8.61 3.46 1.18
CA ARG A 145 -9.71 3.93 2.04
C ARG A 145 -11.07 3.27 1.72
N GLN A 146 -11.25 2.74 0.51
CA GLN A 146 -12.47 2.06 0.02
C GLN A 146 -12.46 0.57 0.37
N ASN A 147 -12.32 0.25 1.66
CA ASN A 147 -12.17 -1.13 2.13
C ASN A 147 -11.05 -1.87 1.37
N GLY A 148 -9.88 -1.25 1.37
CA GLY A 148 -8.74 -1.64 0.56
C GLY A 148 -7.48 -1.86 1.38
N LEU A 149 -6.40 -2.13 0.66
CA LEU A 149 -5.07 -2.32 1.20
C LEU A 149 -4.04 -1.84 0.18
N ILE A 150 -2.95 -1.22 0.64
CA ILE A 150 -1.78 -0.99 -0.19
C ILE A 150 -0.67 -1.93 0.28
N VAL A 151 -0.06 -2.63 -0.66
CA VAL A 151 1.07 -3.54 -0.44
C VAL A 151 2.30 -2.93 -1.10
N LEU A 152 3.39 -2.87 -0.35
CA LEU A 152 4.72 -2.45 -0.80
C LEU A 152 5.60 -3.71 -0.76
N SER A 153 6.19 -4.10 -1.91
CA SER A 153 6.95 -5.36 -2.08
C SER A 153 8.01 -5.29 -3.16
#